data_AF-A0A917PJ58-F1
#
_entry.id   AF-A0A917PJ58-F1
#
_cell.length_a   1.000
_cell.length_b   1.000
_cell.length_c   1.000
_cell.angle_alpha   90.00
_cell.angle_beta   90.00
_cell.angle_gamma   90.00
#
_symmetry.space_group_name_H-M   'P 1'
#
loop_
_entity.id
_entity.type
_entity.pdbx_description
1 polymer ?
#
loop_
_entity_poly.entity_id
_entity_poly.type
_entity_poly.pdbx_seq_one_letter_code
_entity_poly.pdbx_strand_id
1 'polypeptide(L)'
;MGEAEVDGRRCGIVQADGRACARPVESGAPVNLCTEHLLVAHDWVAREAGVTDLLPTPCAACGSPVGVRYASGWVCAECEWRVGNRPDDELLRPVVEVVYYIRYRDQVKIGTSTNPRMRLATLPHDELLAFERGGRTLEQRRHAQFAEHRFPGTEWFAVHDALLAHVGELREGVDDPWSQYGRWVSRALARDGA
;
A
#
# COMPACT_ATOMS: atom_id res chain seq x y z
N MET A 1 54.26 19.00 25.37
CA MET A 1 54.43 17.67 24.76
C MET A 1 53.56 16.70 25.53
N GLY A 2 52.61 16.08 24.83
CA GLY A 2 51.60 15.19 25.38
C GLY A 2 50.45 15.09 24.39
N GLU A 3 50.77 14.72 23.14
CA GLU A 3 49.76 14.37 22.15
C GLU A 3 49.02 13.14 22.67
N ALA A 4 47.73 13.30 22.90
CA ALA A 4 46.83 12.22 23.27
C ALA A 4 46.80 11.20 22.13
N GLU A 5 47.25 9.99 22.41
CA GLU A 5 47.13 8.83 21.55
C GLU A 5 45.63 8.52 21.36
N VAL A 6 45.06 9.04 20.28
CA VAL A 6 43.74 8.63 19.83
C VAL A 6 43.91 7.23 19.26
N ASP A 7 43.69 6.22 20.09
CA ASP A 7 43.54 4.82 19.64
C ASP A 7 42.27 4.73 18.79
N GLY A 8 42.41 5.16 17.54
CA GLY A 8 41.35 5.15 16.55
C GLY A 8 41.05 3.71 16.22
N ARG A 9 39.94 3.18 16.76
CA ARG A 9 39.41 1.86 16.39
C ARG A 9 39.46 1.74 14.87
N ARG A 10 39.97 0.61 14.38
CA ARG A 10 40.08 0.33 12.94
C ARG A 10 38.86 -0.39 12.43
N CYS A 11 38.58 -0.21 11.15
CA CYS A 11 37.52 -0.93 10.47
C CYS A 11 37.74 -2.45 10.57
N GLY A 12 36.69 -3.19 10.94
CA GLY A 12 36.74 -4.64 11.13
C GLY A 12 36.67 -5.49 9.86
N ILE A 13 36.67 -4.87 8.66
CA ILE A 13 36.56 -5.59 7.39
C ILE A 13 37.91 -6.17 6.97
N VAL A 14 37.90 -7.43 6.53
CA VAL A 14 38.98 -8.07 5.78
C VAL A 14 38.63 -7.96 4.29
N GLN A 15 39.52 -7.36 3.52
CA GLN A 15 39.36 -7.18 2.07
C GLN A 15 39.50 -8.52 1.33
N ALA A 16 39.09 -8.55 0.07
CA ALA A 16 39.12 -9.77 -0.76
C ALA A 16 40.55 -10.34 -0.95
N ASP A 17 41.58 -9.52 -0.78
CA ASP A 17 42.99 -9.93 -0.81
C ASP A 17 43.51 -10.47 0.54
N GLY A 18 42.63 -10.60 1.54
CA GLY A 18 42.96 -11.09 2.88
C GLY A 18 43.54 -10.05 3.84
N ARG A 19 43.69 -8.79 3.41
CA ARG A 19 44.22 -7.72 4.28
C ARG A 19 43.12 -7.06 5.09
N ALA A 20 43.40 -6.75 6.35
CA ALA A 20 42.50 -5.95 7.18
C ALA A 20 42.47 -4.50 6.71
N CYS A 21 41.28 -3.91 6.68
CA CYS A 21 41.11 -2.50 6.36
C CYS A 21 41.82 -1.62 7.42
N ALA A 22 42.75 -0.78 6.97
CA ALA A 22 43.52 0.07 7.87
C ALA A 22 42.83 1.39 8.25
N ARG A 23 41.68 1.70 7.64
CA ARG A 23 40.94 2.96 7.85
C ARG A 23 40.34 3.03 9.27
N PRO A 24 40.26 4.22 9.87
CA PRO A 24 39.58 4.40 11.16
C PRO A 24 38.07 4.16 11.04
N VAL A 25 37.44 3.73 12.14
CA VAL A 25 35.99 3.63 12.29
C VAL A 25 35.37 5.02 12.22
N GLU A 26 34.21 5.14 11.56
CA GLU A 26 33.44 6.38 11.48
C GLU A 26 32.94 6.81 12.87
N SER A 27 33.08 8.09 13.19
CA SER A 27 32.75 8.59 14.52
C SER A 27 31.25 8.46 14.79
N GLY A 28 30.89 7.81 15.90
CA GLY A 28 29.48 7.60 16.27
C GLY A 28 28.76 6.49 15.50
N ALA A 29 29.45 5.77 14.62
CA ALA A 29 28.85 4.61 13.96
C ALA A 29 28.55 3.49 14.99
N PRO A 30 27.37 2.85 14.93
CA PRO A 30 27.02 1.75 15.84
C PRO A 30 27.75 0.43 15.52
N VAL A 31 28.49 0.39 14.42
CA VAL A 31 29.27 -0.75 13.94
C VAL A 31 30.71 -0.32 13.66
N ASN A 32 31.66 -1.25 13.81
CA ASN A 32 33.10 -0.98 13.62
C ASN A 32 33.49 -0.92 12.14
N LEU A 33 32.87 -0.01 11.37
CA LEU A 33 33.13 0.21 9.96
C LEU A 33 33.66 1.63 9.70
N CYS A 34 34.58 1.77 8.75
CA CYS A 34 34.95 3.08 8.22
C CYS A 34 33.85 3.61 7.29
N THR A 35 33.88 4.91 6.97
CA THR A 35 32.94 5.58 6.06
C THR A 35 32.74 4.82 4.74
N GLU A 36 33.85 4.34 4.15
CA GLU A 36 33.83 3.63 2.86
C GLU A 36 33.07 2.30 2.95
N HIS A 37 33.34 1.49 3.96
CA HIS A 37 32.62 0.22 4.14
C HIS A 37 31.19 0.41 4.66
N LEU A 38 30.89 1.53 5.34
CA LEU A 38 29.51 1.92 5.63
C LEU A 38 28.72 2.24 4.35
N LEU A 39 29.34 2.93 3.39
CA LEU A 39 28.72 3.20 2.10
C LEU A 39 28.49 1.91 1.30
N VAL A 40 29.45 0.99 1.29
CA VAL A 40 29.27 -0.33 0.65
C VAL A 40 28.12 -1.10 1.30
N ALA A 41 28.04 -1.12 2.63
CA ALA A 41 26.95 -1.77 3.35
C ALA A 41 25.60 -1.09 3.07
N HIS A 42 25.57 0.23 3.07
CA HIS A 42 24.39 1.02 2.70
C HIS A 42 23.93 0.66 1.29
N ASP A 43 24.82 0.66 0.30
CA ASP A 43 24.47 0.38 -1.09
C ASP A 43 23.98 -1.06 -1.28
N TRP A 44 24.58 -2.02 -0.55
CA TRP A 44 24.11 -3.40 -0.50
C TRP A 44 22.69 -3.51 0.04
N VAL A 45 22.37 -2.81 1.12
CA VAL A 45 21.02 -2.84 1.71
C VAL A 45 20.03 -2.03 0.88
N ALA A 46 20.39 -0.84 0.44
CA ALA A 46 19.52 0.07 -0.29
C ALA A 46 19.07 -0.48 -1.65
N ARG A 47 19.90 -1.29 -2.30
CA ARG A 47 19.51 -1.95 -3.56
C ARG A 47 18.48 -3.07 -3.34
N GLU A 48 18.48 -3.73 -2.18
CA GLU A 48 17.65 -4.91 -1.89
C GLU A 48 16.38 -4.56 -1.11
N ALA A 49 16.50 -3.73 -0.07
CA ALA A 49 15.39 -3.40 0.82
C ALA A 49 14.63 -2.15 0.38
N GLY A 50 15.29 -1.22 -0.32
CA GLY A 50 14.78 0.14 -0.53
C GLY A 50 14.59 0.92 0.77
N VAL A 51 14.41 2.23 0.68
CA VAL A 51 14.20 3.11 1.84
C VAL A 51 12.82 3.75 1.75
N THR A 52 11.96 3.50 2.74
CA THR A 52 10.65 4.17 2.81
C THR A 52 10.82 5.64 3.22
N ASP A 53 10.19 6.54 2.48
CA ASP A 53 10.25 7.99 2.70
C ASP A 53 9.08 8.70 1.99
N LEU A 54 9.02 10.03 2.07
CA LEU A 54 8.10 10.86 1.30
C LEU A 54 8.48 10.93 -0.18
N LEU A 55 7.47 10.78 -1.03
CA LEU A 55 7.60 11.00 -2.47
C LEU A 55 7.83 12.49 -2.77
N PRO A 56 8.58 12.82 -3.85
CA PRO A 56 8.76 14.20 -4.28
C PRO A 56 7.43 14.93 -4.61
N THR A 57 6.44 14.17 -5.08
CA THR A 57 5.06 14.59 -5.27
C THR A 57 4.13 13.44 -4.88
N PRO A 58 2.88 13.71 -4.46
CA PRO A 58 1.90 12.66 -4.24
C PRO A 58 1.76 11.74 -5.47
N CYS A 59 1.62 10.44 -5.22
CA CYS A 59 1.56 9.44 -6.28
C CYS A 59 0.46 9.77 -7.30
N ALA A 60 0.81 9.85 -8.58
CA ALA A 60 -0.15 10.17 -9.65
C ALA A 60 -1.30 9.14 -9.79
N ALA A 61 -1.08 7.90 -9.33
CA ALA A 61 -2.07 6.81 -9.42
C ALA A 61 -3.04 6.77 -8.23
N CYS A 62 -2.56 6.94 -6.99
CA CYS A 62 -3.38 6.79 -5.78
C CYS A 62 -3.41 8.02 -4.85
N GLY A 63 -2.57 9.02 -5.06
CA GLY A 63 -2.45 10.21 -4.22
C GLY A 63 -1.62 10.02 -2.94
N SER A 64 -1.08 8.82 -2.66
CA SER A 64 -0.26 8.60 -1.46
C SER A 64 1.00 9.47 -1.48
N PRO A 65 1.37 10.10 -0.34
CA PRO A 65 2.60 10.86 -0.23
C PRO A 65 3.83 10.00 0.11
N VAL A 66 3.67 8.69 0.35
CA VAL A 66 4.75 7.80 0.82
C VAL A 66 5.21 6.83 -0.28
N GLY A 67 6.51 6.61 -0.37
CA GLY A 67 7.16 5.73 -1.34
C GLY A 67 8.34 4.97 -0.77
N VAL A 68 8.81 3.97 -1.51
CA VAL A 68 10.05 3.25 -1.28
C VAL A 68 11.05 3.67 -2.35
N ARG A 69 12.19 4.20 -1.92
CA ARG A 69 13.33 4.57 -2.75
C ARG A 69 14.20 3.34 -2.98
N TYR A 70 14.29 2.89 -4.21
CA TYR A 70 15.35 2.00 -4.67
C TYR A 70 16.43 2.81 -5.40
N ALA A 71 17.59 2.20 -5.62
CA ALA A 71 18.63 2.77 -6.48
C ALA A 71 18.12 3.06 -7.91
N SER A 72 17.16 2.26 -8.38
CA SER A 72 16.54 2.37 -9.71
C SER A 72 15.37 3.35 -9.80
N GLY A 73 14.97 3.97 -8.68
CA GLY A 73 13.90 4.97 -8.62
C GLY A 73 12.91 4.76 -7.47
N TRP A 74 11.83 5.53 -7.51
CA TRP A 74 10.76 5.50 -6.51
C TRP A 74 9.62 4.58 -6.92
N VAL A 75 9.10 3.84 -5.94
CA VAL A 75 7.86 3.08 -6.05
C VAL A 75 6.91 3.56 -4.95
N CYS A 76 5.63 3.79 -5.25
CA CYS A 76 4.66 4.17 -4.22
C CYS A 76 4.49 3.02 -3.21
N ALA A 77 4.56 3.33 -1.91
CA ALA A 77 4.48 2.33 -0.84
C ALA A 77 3.08 1.70 -0.72
N GLU A 78 2.04 2.43 -1.15
CA GLU A 78 0.67 1.95 -1.12
C GLU A 78 0.29 1.13 -2.35
N CYS A 79 0.66 1.64 -3.52
CA CYS A 79 0.03 1.23 -4.76
C CYS A 79 1.02 0.61 -5.76
N GLU A 80 2.29 0.55 -5.36
CA GLU A 80 3.41 -0.05 -6.10
C GLU A 80 3.68 0.60 -7.47
N TRP A 81 3.10 1.77 -7.73
CA TRP A 81 3.35 2.56 -8.94
C TRP A 81 4.78 3.10 -8.99
N ARG A 82 5.46 2.93 -10.12
CA ARG A 82 6.78 3.52 -10.36
C ARG A 82 6.65 5.02 -10.66
N VAL A 83 7.11 5.85 -9.73
CA VAL A 83 7.01 7.31 -9.84
C VAL A 83 7.88 7.82 -10.98
N GLY A 84 7.35 8.74 -11.79
CA GLY A 84 7.98 9.24 -13.01
C GLY A 84 7.46 8.55 -14.28
N ASN A 85 6.84 7.37 -14.18
CA ASN A 85 6.04 6.85 -15.28
C ASN A 85 4.77 7.70 -15.40
N ARG A 86 4.47 8.18 -16.61
CA ARG A 86 3.19 8.83 -16.90
C ARG A 86 2.16 7.69 -17.06
N PRO A 87 1.01 7.73 -16.37
CA PRO A 87 -0.11 6.90 -16.78
C PRO A 87 -0.44 7.32 -18.21
N ASP A 88 -0.35 6.39 -19.15
CA ASP A 88 -0.70 6.69 -20.54
C ASP A 88 -2.16 7.17 -20.55
N ASP A 89 -2.41 8.40 -21.00
CA ASP A 89 -3.74 9.04 -20.94
C ASP A 89 -4.74 8.33 -21.87
N GLU A 90 -4.23 7.55 -22.83
CA GLU A 90 -5.03 6.75 -23.76
C GLU A 90 -5.36 5.34 -23.25
N LEU A 91 -4.73 4.87 -22.18
CA LEU A 91 -5.14 3.62 -21.54
C LEU A 91 -6.46 3.86 -20.81
N LEU A 92 -7.52 3.19 -21.28
CA LEU A 92 -8.79 3.07 -20.58
C LEU A 92 -8.48 2.76 -19.11
N ARG A 93 -8.80 3.68 -18.19
CA ARG A 93 -8.60 3.46 -16.75
C ARG A 93 -9.16 2.07 -16.41
N PRO A 94 -8.36 1.17 -15.83
CA PRO A 94 -8.79 -0.19 -15.62
C PRO A 94 -10.03 -0.20 -14.75
N VAL A 95 -11.05 -0.91 -15.22
CA VAL A 95 -12.31 -1.03 -14.53
C VAL A 95 -12.13 -2.05 -13.40
N VAL A 96 -12.10 -1.55 -12.16
CA VAL A 96 -12.12 -2.40 -10.97
C VAL A 96 -13.55 -2.50 -10.47
N GLU A 97 -14.19 -3.65 -10.69
CA GLU A 97 -15.51 -3.95 -10.14
C GLU A 97 -15.42 -4.22 -8.64
N VAL A 98 -16.35 -3.63 -7.89
CA VAL A 98 -16.49 -3.83 -6.45
C VAL A 98 -17.94 -4.09 -6.05
N VAL A 99 -18.10 -4.95 -5.06
CA VAL A 99 -19.29 -4.98 -4.20
C VAL A 99 -19.05 -4.02 -3.04
N TYR A 100 -20.01 -3.13 -2.80
CA TYR A 100 -19.98 -2.16 -1.71
C TYR A 100 -21.01 -2.52 -0.64
N TYR A 101 -20.64 -2.21 0.60
CA TYR A 101 -21.50 -2.32 1.78
C TYR A 101 -21.66 -0.92 2.35
N ILE A 102 -22.87 -0.36 2.29
CA ILE A 102 -23.15 0.97 2.86
C ILE A 102 -24.23 0.88 3.92
N ARG A 103 -24.04 1.60 5.02
CA ARG A 103 -25.04 1.71 6.09
C ARG A 103 -25.90 2.94 5.83
N TYR A 104 -27.20 2.78 6.04
CA TYR A 104 -28.13 3.89 6.12
C TYR A 104 -29.12 3.58 7.24
N ARG A 105 -29.10 4.38 8.31
CA ARG A 105 -29.86 4.11 9.53
C ARG A 105 -29.56 2.71 10.09
N ASP A 106 -30.56 1.86 10.20
CA ASP A 106 -30.59 0.51 10.75
C ASP A 106 -30.53 -0.60 9.68
N GLN A 107 -30.15 -0.24 8.46
CA GLN A 107 -30.06 -1.15 7.33
C GLN A 107 -28.74 -1.01 6.58
N VAL A 108 -28.30 -2.12 5.98
CA VAL A 108 -27.12 -2.18 5.11
C VAL A 108 -27.55 -2.49 3.69
N LYS A 109 -27.02 -1.75 2.72
CA LYS A 109 -27.16 -2.04 1.30
C LYS A 109 -25.92 -2.78 0.81
N ILE A 110 -26.16 -3.87 0.09
CA ILE A 110 -25.13 -4.59 -0.66
C ILE A 110 -25.41 -4.37 -2.14
N GLY A 111 -24.50 -3.73 -2.86
CA GLY A 111 -24.63 -3.53 -4.30
C GLY A 111 -23.29 -3.61 -5.01
N THR A 112 -23.30 -3.64 -6.34
CA THR A 112 -22.08 -3.65 -7.16
C THR A 112 -21.90 -2.36 -7.96
N SER A 113 -20.66 -2.01 -8.30
CA SER A 113 -20.35 -0.92 -9.22
C SER A 113 -18.98 -1.08 -9.90
N THR A 114 -18.91 -0.62 -11.15
CA THR A 114 -17.66 -0.32 -11.88
C THR A 114 -17.17 1.10 -11.64
N ASN A 115 -18.01 1.98 -11.06
CA ASN A 115 -17.68 3.37 -10.73
C ASN A 115 -18.27 3.73 -9.36
N PRO A 116 -17.67 3.22 -8.27
CA PRO A 116 -18.21 3.35 -6.92
C PRO A 116 -18.31 4.81 -6.45
N ARG A 117 -17.40 5.71 -6.86
CA ARG A 117 -17.48 7.13 -6.47
C ARG A 117 -18.74 7.80 -6.98
N MET A 118 -19.03 7.66 -8.27
CA MET A 118 -20.24 8.23 -8.88
C MET A 118 -21.50 7.58 -8.33
N ARG A 119 -21.48 6.26 -8.12
CA ARG A 119 -22.61 5.52 -7.58
C ARG A 119 -22.93 5.95 -6.16
N LEU A 120 -21.94 5.98 -5.26
CA LEU A 120 -22.14 6.30 -3.85
C LEU A 120 -22.52 7.77 -3.63
N ALA A 121 -22.09 8.70 -4.49
CA ALA A 121 -22.51 10.10 -4.43
C ALA A 121 -24.03 10.30 -4.64
N THR A 122 -24.72 9.33 -5.26
CA THR A 122 -26.16 9.41 -5.56
C THR A 122 -27.02 8.56 -4.62
N LEU A 123 -26.39 7.70 -3.81
CA LEU A 123 -27.11 6.82 -2.89
C LEU A 123 -27.16 7.44 -1.48
N PRO A 124 -28.32 7.42 -0.80
CA PRO A 124 -28.39 7.80 0.59
C PRO A 124 -27.62 6.78 1.45
N HIS A 125 -26.64 7.26 2.20
CA HIS A 125 -25.87 6.47 3.16
C HIS A 125 -25.27 7.37 4.24
N ASP A 126 -25.09 6.81 5.42
CA ASP A 126 -24.39 7.45 6.53
C ASP A 126 -22.90 7.09 6.51
N GLU A 127 -22.59 5.87 6.03
CA GLU A 127 -21.26 5.29 6.15
C GLU A 127 -21.00 4.26 5.05
N LEU A 128 -19.80 4.29 4.49
CA LEU A 128 -19.26 3.20 3.67
C LEU A 128 -18.55 2.21 4.60
N LEU A 129 -19.10 1.01 4.72
CA LEU A 129 -18.60 -0.01 5.63
C LEU A 129 -17.39 -0.75 5.05
N ALA A 130 -17.47 -1.18 3.78
CA ALA A 130 -16.41 -1.94 3.12
C ALA A 130 -16.58 -1.96 1.59
N PHE A 131 -15.48 -2.26 0.91
CA PHE A 131 -15.49 -2.78 -0.46
C PHE A 131 -15.02 -4.24 -0.47
N GLU A 132 -15.55 -5.01 -1.40
CA GLU A 132 -15.10 -6.35 -1.72
C GLU A 132 -14.86 -6.44 -3.24
N ARG A 133 -13.68 -6.87 -3.65
CA ARG A 133 -13.33 -6.90 -5.08
C ARG A 133 -14.16 -7.98 -5.80
N GLY A 134 -14.94 -7.57 -6.79
CA GLY A 134 -15.78 -8.46 -7.58
C GLY A 134 -17.01 -7.75 -8.14
N GLY A 135 -17.63 -8.38 -9.15
CA GLY A 135 -18.78 -7.83 -9.86
C GLY A 135 -20.12 -8.45 -9.47
N ARG A 136 -21.06 -8.41 -10.41
CA ARG A 136 -22.46 -8.84 -10.23
C ARG A 136 -22.62 -10.27 -9.68
N THR A 137 -21.76 -11.20 -10.06
CA THR A 137 -21.81 -12.59 -9.53
C THR A 137 -21.52 -12.65 -8.04
N LEU A 138 -20.55 -11.87 -7.55
CA LEU A 138 -20.23 -11.82 -6.13
C LEU A 138 -21.36 -11.19 -5.34
N GLU A 139 -21.93 -10.11 -5.85
CA GLU A 139 -23.10 -9.46 -5.26
C GLU A 139 -24.27 -10.42 -5.08
N GLN A 140 -24.60 -11.20 -6.12
CA GLN A 140 -25.68 -12.21 -6.04
C GLN A 140 -25.38 -13.27 -4.99
N ARG A 141 -24.12 -13.71 -4.85
CA ARG A 141 -23.73 -14.63 -3.78
C ARG A 141 -23.95 -14.02 -2.40
N ARG A 142 -23.59 -12.76 -2.19
CA ARG A 142 -23.79 -12.06 -0.91
C ARG A 142 -25.28 -11.85 -0.62
N HIS A 143 -26.07 -11.54 -1.64
CA HIS A 143 -27.53 -11.46 -1.51
C HIS A 143 -28.16 -12.80 -1.13
N ALA A 144 -27.67 -13.91 -1.68
CA ALA A 144 -28.13 -15.25 -1.33
C ALA A 144 -27.66 -15.66 0.08
N GLN A 145 -26.41 -15.35 0.42
CA GLN A 145 -25.82 -15.64 1.73
C GLN A 145 -26.60 -14.97 2.87
N PHE A 146 -26.99 -13.70 2.71
CA PHE A 146 -27.69 -12.92 3.72
C PHE A 146 -29.20 -12.81 3.46
N ALA A 147 -29.77 -13.71 2.65
CA ALA A 147 -31.14 -13.61 2.17
C ALA A 147 -32.19 -13.59 3.30
N GLU A 148 -31.93 -14.28 4.42
CA GLU A 148 -32.83 -14.34 5.59
C GLU A 148 -33.14 -12.96 6.18
N HIS A 149 -32.18 -12.03 6.10
CA HIS A 149 -32.32 -10.66 6.62
C HIS A 149 -32.56 -9.62 5.52
N ARG A 150 -32.79 -10.06 4.28
CA ARG A 150 -33.00 -9.17 3.13
C ARG A 150 -34.44 -8.66 3.10
N PHE A 151 -34.63 -7.35 2.96
CA PHE A 151 -35.96 -6.81 2.73
C PHE A 151 -36.47 -7.22 1.34
N PRO A 152 -37.68 -7.83 1.25
CA PRO A 152 -38.18 -8.42 0.01
C PRO A 152 -38.11 -7.47 -1.19
N GLY A 153 -37.53 -7.95 -2.30
CA GLY A 153 -37.43 -7.19 -3.56
C GLY A 153 -36.42 -6.04 -3.55
N THR A 154 -35.61 -5.86 -2.50
CA THR A 154 -34.65 -4.75 -2.40
C THR A 154 -33.21 -5.23 -2.36
N GLU A 155 -32.25 -4.30 -2.34
CA GLU A 155 -30.82 -4.58 -2.08
C GLU A 155 -30.43 -4.23 -0.63
N TRP A 156 -31.43 -4.08 0.25
CA TRP A 156 -31.25 -3.69 1.65
C TRP A 156 -31.47 -4.88 2.58
N PHE A 157 -30.71 -4.89 3.66
CA PHE A 157 -30.66 -5.94 4.66
C PHE A 157 -30.79 -5.32 6.05
N ALA A 158 -31.50 -5.98 6.94
CA ALA A 158 -31.45 -5.65 8.35
C ALA A 158 -30.02 -5.90 8.88
N VAL A 159 -29.55 -5.03 9.77
CA VAL A 159 -28.26 -5.24 10.45
C VAL A 159 -28.36 -6.50 11.31
N HIS A 160 -27.38 -7.40 11.18
CA HIS A 160 -27.31 -8.65 11.92
C HIS A 160 -25.85 -9.14 12.02
N ASP A 161 -25.57 -10.01 12.98
CA ASP A 161 -24.21 -10.38 13.38
C ASP A 161 -23.40 -11.00 12.24
N ALA A 162 -24.00 -11.87 11.42
CA ALA A 162 -23.29 -12.53 10.32
C ALA A 162 -22.80 -11.53 9.25
N LEU A 163 -23.60 -10.49 8.95
CA LEU A 163 -23.20 -9.43 8.02
C LEU A 163 -22.12 -8.55 8.63
N LEU A 164 -22.23 -8.21 9.91
CA LEU A 164 -21.22 -7.39 10.59
C LEU A 164 -19.88 -8.12 10.72
N ALA A 165 -19.91 -9.43 10.99
CA ALA A 165 -18.72 -10.27 11.01
C ALA A 165 -18.05 -10.30 9.62
N HIS A 166 -18.81 -10.52 8.55
CA HIS A 166 -18.30 -10.48 7.18
C HIS A 166 -17.69 -9.12 6.82
N VAL A 167 -18.34 -8.02 7.20
CA VAL A 167 -17.78 -6.67 7.04
C VAL A 167 -16.49 -6.50 7.85
N GLY A 168 -16.43 -7.05 9.05
CA GLY A 168 -15.23 -7.07 9.89
C GLY A 168 -14.05 -7.75 9.19
N GLU A 169 -14.28 -8.94 8.62
CA GLU A 169 -13.27 -9.68 7.84
C GLU A 169 -12.76 -8.87 6.65
N LEU A 170 -13.65 -8.18 5.93
CA LEU A 170 -13.26 -7.30 4.81
C LEU A 170 -12.41 -6.10 5.26
N ARG A 171 -12.56 -5.65 6.51
CA ARG A 171 -11.85 -4.51 7.08
C ARG A 171 -10.53 -4.89 7.75
N GLU A 172 -10.21 -6.19 7.89
CA GLU A 172 -8.94 -6.60 8.49
C GLU A 172 -7.75 -6.01 7.72
N GLY A 173 -6.94 -5.20 8.41
CA GLY A 173 -5.79 -4.50 7.79
C GLY A 173 -6.18 -3.38 6.81
N VAL A 174 -7.43 -2.91 6.83
CA VAL A 174 -7.92 -1.82 5.97
C VAL A 174 -8.45 -0.68 6.82
N ASP A 175 -7.68 0.40 6.91
CA ASP A 175 -8.09 1.60 7.65
C ASP A 175 -9.24 2.35 6.96
N ASP A 176 -9.15 2.50 5.63
CA ASP A 176 -10.12 3.20 4.80
C ASP A 176 -10.44 2.38 3.52
N PRO A 177 -11.72 2.04 3.26
CA PRO A 177 -12.12 1.33 2.05
C PRO A 177 -11.68 2.04 0.76
N TRP A 178 -11.67 3.38 0.74
CA TRP A 178 -11.25 4.12 -0.47
C TRP A 178 -9.77 3.96 -0.77
N SER A 179 -8.93 3.92 0.26
CA SER A 179 -7.50 3.62 0.15
C SER A 179 -7.27 2.23 -0.42
N GLN A 180 -8.03 1.22 0.04
CA GLN A 180 -7.97 -0.15 -0.52
C GLN A 180 -8.39 -0.18 -2.00
N TYR A 181 -9.50 0.47 -2.36
CA TYR A 181 -9.93 0.59 -3.75
C TYR A 181 -8.87 1.28 -4.63
N GLY A 182 -8.24 2.34 -4.12
CA GLY A 182 -7.11 3.01 -4.78
C GLY A 182 -5.97 2.04 -5.09
N ARG A 183 -5.57 1.20 -4.12
CA ARG A 183 -4.54 0.16 -4.34
C ARG A 183 -4.90 -0.81 -5.45
N TRP A 184 -6.16 -1.27 -5.53
CA TRP A 184 -6.58 -2.17 -6.61
C TRP A 184 -6.53 -1.50 -7.98
N VAL A 185 -6.95 -0.24 -8.09
CA VAL A 185 -6.90 0.53 -9.35
C VAL A 185 -5.45 0.71 -9.80
N SER A 186 -4.55 1.10 -8.91
CA SER A 186 -3.14 1.26 -9.27
C SER A 186 -2.45 -0.04 -9.66
N ARG A 187 -2.76 -1.16 -8.97
CA ARG A 187 -2.25 -2.48 -9.37
C ARG A 187 -2.74 -2.90 -10.74
N ALA A 188 -3.98 -2.56 -11.11
CA ALA A 188 -4.49 -2.82 -12.45
C ALA A 188 -3.76 -1.95 -13.48
N LEU A 189 -3.56 -0.66 -13.20
CA LEU A 189 -2.79 0.25 -14.07
C LEU A 189 -1.35 -0.24 -14.27
N ALA A 190 -0.70 -0.75 -13.23
CA ALA A 190 0.66 -1.27 -13.31
C ALA A 190 0.78 -2.54 -14.17
N ARG A 191 -0.30 -3.33 -14.30
CA ARG A 191 -0.34 -4.50 -15.18
C ARG A 191 -0.54 -4.12 -16.65
N ASP A 192 -1.34 -3.09 -16.89
CA ASP A 192 -1.69 -2.66 -18.26
C ASP A 192 -0.65 -1.71 -18.87
N GLY A 193 0.23 -1.12 -18.05
CA GLY A 193 1.33 -0.25 -18.46
C GLY A 193 2.70 -0.93 -18.61
N ALA A 194 2.77 -2.27 -18.62
CA ALA A 194 3.97 -3.08 -18.82
C ALA A 194 3.89 -3.84 -20.16
#